data_AF-A0AAQ2WYB8-F1
#
_entry.id   AF-A0AAQ2WYB8-F1
#
_cell.length_a   1.000
_cell.length_b   1.000
_cell.length_c   1.000
_cell.angle_alpha   90.00
_cell.angle_beta   90.00
_cell.angle_gamma   90.00
#
_symmetry.space_group_name_H-M   'P 1'
#
loop_
_entity.id
_entity.type
_entity.pdbx_description
1 polymer ?
#
loop_
_entity_poly.entity_id
_entity_poly.type
_entity_poly.pdbx_seq_one_letter_code
_entity_poly.pdbx_strand_id
1 'polypeptide(L)' 'MHKALRNVNYWIELIREYIFKNNHLMRRLDQFEAFVALMQPKYEDSPLKLFGFLSVEDELRYLFNA' A
#
# COMPACT_ATOMS: atom_id res chain seq x y z
N MET A 1 -16.09 7.09 -16.81
CA MET A 1 -15.00 6.67 -15.91
C MET A 1 -14.25 5.53 -16.58
N HIS A 2 -13.08 5.80 -17.17
CA HIS A 2 -12.27 4.74 -17.76
C HIS A 2 -11.90 3.75 -16.64
N LYS A 3 -12.32 2.49 -16.80
CA LYS A 3 -11.78 1.32 -16.10
C LYS A 3 -10.30 1.13 -16.51
N ALA A 4 -9.45 2.14 -16.29
CA ALA A 4 -8.02 1.91 -16.28
C ALA A 4 -7.84 0.79 -15.26
N LEU A 5 -7.37 -0.36 -15.73
CA LEU A 5 -7.04 -1.50 -14.88
C LEU A 5 -6.28 -0.91 -13.69
N ARG A 6 -6.87 -1.02 -12.49
CA ARG A 6 -6.30 -0.49 -11.25
C ARG A 6 -5.02 -1.28 -10.99
N ASN A 7 -3.96 -0.88 -11.67
CA ASN A 7 -2.64 -1.48 -11.62
C ASN A 7 -2.06 -1.28 -10.21
N VAL A 8 -0.93 -1.93 -9.94
CA VAL A 8 -0.33 -1.86 -8.61
C VAL A 8 -0.07 -0.41 -8.17
N ASN A 9 0.36 0.46 -9.09
CA ASN A 9 0.63 1.86 -8.81
C ASN A 9 -0.62 2.62 -8.36
N TYR A 10 -1.77 2.39 -9.00
CA TYR A 10 -3.03 2.98 -8.57
C TYR A 10 -3.34 2.66 -7.10
N TRP A 11 -3.12 1.42 -6.67
CA TRP A 11 -3.37 1.01 -5.28
C TRP A 11 -2.35 1.58 -4.31
N ILE A 12 -1.07 1.66 -4.71
CA ILE A 12 -0.02 2.30 -3.92
C ILE A 12 -0.38 3.77 -3.67
N GLU A 13 -0.75 4.52 -4.70
CA GLU A 13 -1.17 5.93 -4.56
C GLU A 13 -2.41 6.06 -3.67
N LEU A 14 -3.39 5.16 -3.81
CA LEU A 14 -4.60 5.21 -3.00
C LEU A 14 -4.32 4.98 -1.50
N ILE A 15 -3.40 4.07 -1.17
CA ILE A 15 -2.96 3.84 0.22
C ILE A 15 -2.15 5.03 0.72
N ARG A 16 -1.25 5.59 -0.10
CA ARG A 16 -0.47 6.79 0.22
C ARG A 16 -1.39 7.97 0.55
N GLU A 17 -2.40 8.22 -0.30
CA GLU A 17 -3.40 9.26 -0.05
C GLU A 17 -4.18 9.03 1.24
N TYR A 18 -4.55 7.77 1.53
CA TYR A 18 -5.22 7.43 2.78
C TYR A 18 -4.35 7.77 3.99
N ILE A 19 -3.06 7.40 3.99
CA ILE A 19 -2.12 7.73 5.07
C ILE A 19 -2.00 9.25 5.20
N PHE A 20 -1.82 9.96 4.08
CA PHE A 20 -1.66 11.41 4.07
C PHE A 20 -2.87 12.17 4.63
N LYS A 21 -4.09 11.72 4.33
CA LYS A 21 -5.34 12.31 4.83
C LYS A 21 -5.58 12.04 6.32
N ASN A 22 -4.85 11.10 6.92
CA ASN A 22 -4.97 10.71 8.32
C ASN A 22 -3.72 11.14 9.09
N ASN A 23 -3.69 12.37 9.62
CA ASN A 23 -2.51 12.96 10.28
C ASN A 23 -1.85 12.05 11.33
N HIS A 24 -2.62 11.25 12.06
CA HIS A 24 -2.11 10.30 13.06
C HIS A 24 -1.30 9.12 12.47
N LEU A 25 -1.49 8.84 11.17
CA LEU A 25 -0.77 7.84 10.38
C LEU A 25 0.41 8.44 9.61
N MET A 26 0.60 9.76 9.58
CA MET A 26 1.66 10.38 8.77
C MET A 26 3.06 9.82 9.09
N ARG A 27 3.32 9.48 10.36
CA ARG A 27 4.55 8.78 10.80
C ARG A 27 4.75 7.37 10.22
N ARG A 28 3.70 6.78 9.65
CA ARG A 28 3.69 5.45 9.01
C ARG A 28 3.96 5.53 7.51
N LEU A 29 3.99 6.74 6.93
CA LEU A 29 4.23 6.93 5.50
C LEU A 29 5.60 6.39 5.09
N ASP A 30 6.65 6.73 5.83
CA ASP A 30 8.01 6.24 5.54
C ASP A 30 8.09 4.71 5.60
N GLN A 31 7.35 4.08 6.52
CA GLN A 31 7.29 2.61 6.62
C GLN A 31 6.59 2.00 5.41
N PHE A 32 5.48 2.61 4.96
CA PHE A 32 4.78 2.19 3.76
C PHE A 32 5.64 2.34 2.50
N GLU A 33 6.31 3.48 2.32
CA GLU A 33 7.21 3.70 1.17
C GLU A 33 8.39 2.72 1.17
N ALA A 34 8.99 2.47 2.35
CA ALA A 34 10.07 1.49 2.50
C ALA A 34 9.60 0.07 2.12
N PHE A 35 8.40 -0.33 2.56
CA PHE A 35 7.81 -1.60 2.18
C PHE A 35 7.58 -1.71 0.67
N VAL A 36 7.00 -0.69 0.04
CA VAL A 36 6.74 -0.65 -1.41
C VAL A 36 8.05 -0.84 -2.18
N ALA A 37 9.09 -0.08 -1.82
CA ALA A 37 10.39 -0.19 -2.46
C ALA A 37 11.05 -1.57 -2.26
N LEU A 38 10.99 -2.13 -1.05
CA LEU A 38 11.62 -3.41 -0.72
C LEU A 38 10.91 -4.60 -1.37
N MET A 39 9.58 -4.55 -1.46
CA MET A 39 8.75 -5.68 -1.87
C MET A 39 8.39 -5.66 -3.37
N GLN A 40 8.75 -4.59 -4.10
CA GLN A 40 8.45 -4.46 -5.53
C GLN A 40 8.82 -5.69 -6.37
N PRO A 41 10.00 -6.33 -6.20
CA PRO A 41 10.34 -7.53 -6.97
C PRO A 41 9.45 -8.74 -6.67
N LYS A 42 8.75 -8.75 -5.52
CA LYS A 42 7.89 -9.86 -5.12
C LYS A 42 6.45 -9.69 -5.59
N TYR A 43 5.90 -8.48 -5.51
CA TYR A 43 4.53 -8.21 -5.93
C TYR A 43 4.39 -7.82 -7.40
N GLU A 44 5.48 -7.39 -8.05
CA GLU A 44 5.54 -7.00 -9.47
C GLU A 44 4.41 -6.01 -9.82
N ASP A 45 3.59 -6.32 -10.83
CA ASP A 45 2.43 -5.51 -11.22
C ASP A 45 1.10 -6.06 -10.69
N SER A 46 1.11 -7.00 -9.74
CA SER A 46 -0.09 -7.67 -9.23
C SER A 46 -0.63 -7.00 -7.96
N PRO A 47 -1.80 -6.34 -8.01
CA PRO A 47 -2.43 -5.79 -6.81
C PRO A 47 -2.74 -6.86 -5.77
N LEU A 48 -3.12 -8.06 -6.21
CA LEU A 48 -3.42 -9.17 -5.29
C LEU A 48 -2.16 -9.60 -4.51
N LYS A 49 -1.00 -9.66 -5.17
CA LYS A 49 0.27 -9.92 -4.46
C LYS A 49 0.60 -8.79 -3.49
N LEU A 50 0.42 -7.52 -3.90
CA LEU A 50 0.63 -6.35 -3.04
C LEU A 50 -0.19 -6.48 -1.74
N PHE A 51 -1.50 -6.71 -1.85
CA PHE A 51 -2.37 -6.88 -0.69
C PHE A 51 -2.01 -8.10 0.16
N GLY A 52 -1.60 -9.21 -0.47
CA GLY A 52 -1.13 -10.39 0.23
C GLY A 52 0.12 -10.14 1.09
N PHE A 53 1.05 -9.30 0.62
CA PHE A 53 2.22 -8.93 1.42
C PHE A 53 1.89 -7.86 2.48
N LEU A 54 1.03 -6.90 2.15
CA LEU A 54 0.59 -5.88 3.10
C LEU A 54 -0.12 -6.49 4.32
N SER A 55 -0.90 -7.56 4.12
CA SER A 55 -1.71 -8.16 5.20
C SER A 55 -0.91 -8.97 6.22
N VAL A 56 0.34 -9.35 5.88
CA VAL A 56 1.23 -10.13 6.75
C VAL A 56 2.34 -9.28 7.37
N GLU A 57 2.50 -8.03 6.94
CA GLU A 57 3.48 -7.10 7.49
C GLU A 57 2.92 -6.43 8.75
N ASP A 58 3.50 -6.75 9.91
CA ASP A 58 3.00 -6.29 11.21
C ASP A 58 2.98 -4.76 11.30
N GLU A 59 3.97 -4.08 10.70
CA GLU A 59 4.04 -2.62 10.68
C GLU A 59 2.92 -1.97 9.86
N LEU A 60 2.30 -2.71 8.93
CA LEU A 60 1.26 -2.23 8.02
C LEU A 60 -0.13 -2.79 8.34
N ARG A 61 -0.25 -3.61 9.38
CA ARG A 61 -1.50 -4.25 9.81
C ARG A 61 -2.62 -3.26 10.13
N TYR A 62 -2.27 -2.01 10.47
CA TYR A 62 -3.25 -0.93 10.69
C TYR A 62 -4.11 -0.62 9.43
N LEU A 63 -3.66 -0.98 8.23
CA LEU A 63 -4.42 -0.84 6.99
C LEU A 63 -5.62 -1.83 6.91
N PHE A 64 -5.62 -2.87 7.74
CA PHE A 64 -6.61 -3.95 7.71
C PHE A 64 -7.43 -4.09 8.99
N ASN A 65 -7.09 -3.34 10.03
CA ASN A 65 -7.85 -3.32 11.28
C ASN A 65 -8.99 -2.31 11.13
N ALA A 66 -10.23 -2.80 11.16
CA ALA A 66 -11.46 -2.02 11.13
C ALA A 66 -11.81 -1.40 12.49
#